data_AF-A0A1G1NRC4-F1
#
_entry.id   AF-A0A1G1NRC4-F1
#
_cell.length_a   1.000
_cell.length_b   1.000
_cell.length_c   1.000
_cell.angle_alpha   90.00
_cell.angle_beta   90.00
_cell.angle_gamma   90.00
#
_symmetry.space_group_name_H-M   'P 1'
#
loop_
_entity.id
_entity.type
_entity.pdbx_description
1 polymer ?
#
loop_
_entity_poly.entity_id
_entity_poly.type
_entity_poly.pdbx_seq_one_letter_code
_entity_poly.pdbx_strand_id
1 'polypeptide(L)'
;MKNKIFNWVVFGIICVSAAGCSSTEGNVGQMPVFAVPVVEAQWIRDGKPLEFESELWYPQDGIEVLVDNEVERLGLYQEVEFFIDKTDVRPYDRLYTKFGRNKFRYFERKNIYD
;
A
#
# COMPACT_ATOMS: atom_id res chain seq x y z
N MET A 1 -31.55 -53.09 -37.52
CA MET A 1 -31.27 -52.60 -36.16
C MET A 1 -29.99 -51.78 -36.16
N LYS A 2 -30.00 -50.49 -36.51
CA LYS A 2 -28.76 -49.69 -36.66
C LYS A 2 -28.88 -48.21 -36.28
N ASN A 3 -29.90 -47.74 -35.55
CA ASN A 3 -30.10 -46.28 -35.43
C ASN A 3 -30.47 -45.79 -34.01
N LYS A 4 -30.08 -46.49 -32.94
CA LYS A 4 -30.44 -46.08 -31.55
C LYS A 4 -29.27 -45.69 -30.65
N ILE A 5 -28.02 -45.84 -31.10
CA ILE A 5 -26.84 -45.59 -30.26
C ILE A 5 -26.31 -44.15 -30.46
N PHE A 6 -26.59 -43.53 -31.62
CA PHE A 6 -26.05 -42.22 -31.96
C PHE A 6 -26.68 -41.06 -31.17
N ASN A 7 -27.88 -41.24 -30.61
CA ASN A 7 -28.61 -40.17 -29.92
C ASN A 7 -28.20 -39.98 -28.45
N TRP A 8 -27.47 -40.93 -27.85
CA TRP A 8 -27.02 -40.82 -26.45
C TRP A 8 -25.64 -40.14 -26.31
N VAL A 9 -24.84 -40.13 -27.37
CA VAL A 9 -23.50 -39.52 -27.34
C VAL A 9 -23.58 -37.99 -27.43
N VAL A 10 -24.57 -37.46 -28.15
CA VAL A 10 -24.76 -36.00 -28.30
C VAL A 10 -25.27 -35.35 -27.01
N PHE A 11 -26.07 -36.07 -26.21
CA PHE A 11 -26.61 -35.54 -24.95
C PHE A 11 -25.58 -35.50 -23.81
N GLY A 12 -24.55 -36.37 -23.85
CA GLY A 12 -23.48 -36.39 -22.83
C GLY A 12 -22.44 -35.27 -22.98
N ILE A 13 -22.32 -34.67 -24.17
CA ILE A 13 -21.28 -33.66 -24.46
C ILE A 13 -21.72 -32.24 -24.06
N ILE A 14 -23.02 -31.99 -23.93
CA ILE A 14 -23.57 -30.65 -23.65
C ILE A 14 -23.49 -30.27 -22.15
N CYS A 15 -23.33 -31.24 -21.24
CA CYS A 15 -23.31 -30.97 -19.79
C CYS A 15 -21.94 -30.55 -19.23
N VAL A 16 -20.86 -30.57 -20.01
CA VAL A 16 -19.50 -30.26 -19.51
C VAL A 16 -19.16 -28.78 -19.60
N SER A 17 -19.94 -27.97 -20.32
CA SER A 17 -19.68 -26.53 -20.49
C SER A 17 -20.28 -25.61 -19.41
N ALA A 18 -20.88 -26.16 -18.35
CA ALA A 18 -21.51 -25.37 -17.27
C ALA A 18 -20.65 -25.21 -15.99
N ALA A 19 -19.47 -25.84 -15.91
CA ALA A 19 -18.54 -25.67 -14.80
C ALA A 19 -17.47 -24.61 -15.14
N GLY A 20 -17.90 -23.36 -15.25
CA GLY A 20 -17.05 -22.25 -15.67
C GLY A 20 -17.26 -20.97 -14.87
N CYS A 21 -17.55 -21.07 -13.56
CA CYS A 21 -17.31 -19.93 -12.66
C CYS A 21 -15.86 -20.00 -12.19
N SER A 22 -14.92 -19.53 -13.01
CA SER A 22 -13.65 -19.06 -12.46
C SER A 22 -13.98 -17.77 -11.72
N SER A 23 -14.13 -17.84 -10.40
CA SER A 23 -13.77 -16.69 -9.58
C SER A 23 -12.32 -16.41 -9.93
N THR A 24 -12.09 -15.41 -10.78
CA THR A 24 -10.77 -14.80 -10.83
C THR A 24 -10.53 -14.35 -9.40
N GLU A 25 -9.65 -15.05 -8.68
CA GLU A 25 -8.86 -14.43 -7.62
C GLU A 25 -8.18 -13.26 -8.32
N GLY A 26 -8.89 -12.12 -8.31
CA GLY A 26 -8.32 -10.87 -8.80
C GLY A 26 -6.98 -10.76 -8.11
N ASN A 27 -5.95 -10.47 -8.89
CA ASN A 27 -4.58 -10.35 -8.43
C ASN A 27 -4.52 -9.24 -7.36
N VAL A 28 -4.92 -9.57 -6.14
CA VAL A 28 -4.58 -8.83 -4.92
C VAL A 28 -3.13 -9.20 -4.66
N GLY A 29 -2.26 -8.78 -5.58
CA GLY A 29 -0.82 -8.95 -5.47
C GLY A 29 -0.41 -8.59 -4.06
N GLN A 30 0.44 -9.41 -3.46
CA GLN A 30 0.81 -9.35 -2.04
C GLN A 30 0.92 -7.90 -1.56
N MET A 31 -0.11 -7.41 -0.89
CA MET A 31 -0.13 -6.02 -0.43
C MET A 31 0.94 -5.88 0.64
N PRO A 32 1.85 -4.89 0.55
CA PRO A 32 2.82 -4.67 1.59
C PRO A 32 2.09 -4.35 2.89
N VAL A 33 2.39 -5.11 3.95
CA VAL A 33 1.90 -4.84 5.31
C VAL A 33 3.09 -4.32 6.10
N PHE A 34 3.03 -3.06 6.50
CA PHE A 34 4.14 -2.41 7.22
C PHE A 34 4.00 -2.62 8.72
N ALA A 35 5.14 -2.87 9.38
CA ALA A 35 5.18 -3.03 10.83
C ALA A 35 4.62 -1.78 11.52
N VAL A 36 3.82 -1.98 12.56
CA VAL A 36 3.23 -0.89 13.34
C VAL A 36 4.04 -0.75 14.63
N PRO A 37 4.87 0.28 14.78
CA PRO A 37 5.54 0.51 16.06
C PRO A 37 4.48 0.89 17.11
N VAL A 38 4.71 0.42 18.34
CA VAL A 38 3.80 0.66 19.47
C VAL A 38 3.80 2.12 19.90
N VAL A 39 4.92 2.82 19.68
CA VAL A 39 5.14 4.22 20.08
C VAL A 39 5.87 4.95 18.96
N GLU A 40 5.49 6.21 18.73
CA GLU A 40 6.20 7.12 17.83
C GLU A 40 7.65 7.32 18.30
N ALA A 41 8.60 7.35 17.36
CA ALA A 41 10.01 7.46 17.71
C ALA A 41 10.30 8.76 18.47
N GLN A 42 11.19 8.69 19.48
CA GLN A 42 11.42 9.82 20.39
C GLN A 42 11.91 11.07 19.66
N TRP A 43 12.76 10.93 18.64
CA TRP A 43 13.26 12.07 17.88
C TRP A 43 12.16 12.83 17.12
N ILE A 44 11.11 12.13 16.66
CA ILE A 44 9.94 12.72 16.01
C ILE A 44 9.18 13.55 17.04
N ARG A 45 8.97 12.99 18.24
CA ARG A 45 8.29 13.66 19.36
C ARG A 45 9.08 14.86 19.89
N ASP A 46 10.40 14.83 19.76
CA ASP A 46 11.30 15.95 20.09
C ASP A 46 11.31 17.03 18.99
N GLY A 47 10.60 16.84 17.87
CA GLY A 47 10.56 17.78 16.75
C GLY A 47 11.81 17.77 15.86
N LYS A 48 12.65 16.74 15.95
CA LYS A 48 13.88 16.66 15.15
C LYS A 48 13.55 16.37 13.68
N PRO A 49 14.29 16.97 12.74
CA PRO A 49 14.02 16.76 11.33
C PRO A 49 14.50 15.39 10.85
N LEU A 50 13.86 14.90 9.80
CA LEU A 50 14.33 13.83 8.93
C LEU A 50 15.15 14.45 7.79
N GLU A 51 16.34 13.92 7.53
CA GLU A 51 17.18 14.34 6.41
C GLU A 51 16.95 13.43 5.21
N PHE A 52 16.51 14.01 4.09
CA PHE A 52 16.26 13.28 2.85
C PHE A 52 16.55 14.18 1.66
N GLU A 53 17.36 13.67 0.71
CA GLU A 53 17.77 14.41 -0.49
C GLU A 53 18.43 15.77 -0.20
N SER A 54 19.27 15.80 0.84
CA SER A 54 19.94 17.02 1.32
C SER A 54 18.99 18.12 1.81
N GLU A 55 17.72 17.78 2.04
CA GLU A 55 16.71 18.66 2.62
C GLU A 55 16.31 18.17 4.02
N LEU A 56 15.94 19.12 4.88
CA LEU A 56 15.45 18.85 6.23
C LEU A 56 13.92 18.93 6.24
N TRP A 57 13.31 17.83 6.68
CA TRP A 57 11.87 17.65 6.76
C TRP A 57 11.45 17.62 8.23
N TYR A 58 10.60 18.54 8.64
CA TYR A 58 10.21 18.72 10.04
C TYR A 58 8.86 18.07 10.32
N PRO A 59 8.74 17.30 11.42
CA PRO A 59 7.48 16.68 11.79
C PRO A 59 6.45 17.76 12.10
N GLN A 60 5.23 17.56 11.62
CA GLN A 60 4.11 18.46 11.86
C GLN A 60 3.19 17.89 12.93
N ASP A 61 2.52 18.74 13.70
CA ASP A 61 1.65 18.29 14.80
C ASP A 61 0.42 17.50 14.32
N GLY A 62 0.10 17.56 13.03
CA GLY A 62 -0.99 16.81 12.43
C GLY A 62 -0.66 15.33 12.11
N ILE A 63 -1.72 14.55 11.96
CA ILE A 63 -1.68 13.11 11.67
C ILE A 63 -2.53 12.86 10.44
N GLU A 64 -2.04 12.03 9.54
CA GLU A 64 -2.80 11.54 8.39
C GLU A 64 -3.18 10.08 8.56
N VAL A 65 -4.38 9.75 8.05
CA VAL A 65 -4.93 8.40 8.06
C VAL A 65 -4.82 7.82 6.66
N LEU A 66 -3.75 7.09 6.42
CA LEU A 66 -3.46 6.41 5.15
C LEU A 66 -3.46 4.90 5.38
N VAL A 67 -3.81 4.12 4.36
CA VAL A 67 -3.66 2.66 4.35
C VAL A 67 -2.33 2.26 3.73
N ASP A 68 -1.84 1.06 4.07
CA ASP A 68 -0.52 0.59 3.62
C ASP A 68 -0.39 0.51 2.09
N ASN A 69 -1.50 0.42 1.35
CA ASN A 69 -1.48 0.44 -0.11
C ASN A 69 -1.48 1.86 -0.72
N GLU A 70 -1.70 2.91 0.06
CA GLU A 70 -1.60 4.32 -0.38
C GLU A 70 -0.18 4.86 -0.26
N VAL A 71 0.69 4.19 0.50
CA VAL A 71 2.06 4.66 0.74
C VAL A 71 3.11 3.76 0.11
N GLU A 72 4.22 4.36 -0.29
CA GLU A 72 5.42 3.67 -0.76
C GLU A 72 6.58 3.96 0.18
N ARG A 73 7.29 2.89 0.60
CA ARG A 73 8.45 3.01 1.49
C ARG A 73 9.66 3.52 0.72
N LEU A 74 10.19 4.67 1.12
CA LEU A 74 11.41 5.24 0.53
C LEU A 74 12.69 4.76 1.20
N GLY A 75 12.65 4.52 2.52
CA GLY A 75 13.86 4.10 3.24
C GLY A 75 13.70 4.02 4.75
N LEU A 76 14.84 4.03 5.43
CA LEU A 76 14.97 4.03 6.89
C LEU A 76 15.75 5.27 7.34
N TYR A 77 15.26 5.95 8.36
CA TYR A 77 15.97 7.04 9.03
C TYR A 77 15.93 6.82 10.54
N GLN A 78 17.09 6.70 11.18
CA GLN A 78 17.21 6.37 12.60
C GLN A 78 16.33 5.15 12.99
N GLU A 79 16.42 4.07 12.20
CA GLU A 79 15.66 2.81 12.38
C GLU A 79 14.14 2.93 12.17
N VAL A 80 13.64 4.09 11.74
CA VAL A 80 12.22 4.33 11.43
C VAL A 80 12.01 4.29 9.92
N GLU A 81 11.06 3.49 9.45
CA GLU A 81 10.64 3.50 8.06
C GLU A 81 9.93 4.82 7.73
N PHE A 82 10.30 5.41 6.60
CA PHE A 82 9.62 6.58 6.07
C PHE A 82 9.11 6.33 4.65
N PHE A 83 8.04 7.04 4.31
CA PHE A 83 7.18 6.76 3.17
C PHE A 83 6.80 8.04 2.43
N ILE A 84 6.29 7.88 1.21
CA ILE A 84 5.56 8.88 0.44
C ILE A 84 4.18 8.34 0.10
N ASP A 85 3.23 9.23 -0.20
CA ASP A 85 1.99 8.84 -0.85
C ASP A 85 2.32 8.36 -2.27
N LYS A 86 1.77 7.22 -2.71
CA LYS A 86 2.00 6.66 -4.05
C LYS A 86 1.56 7.58 -5.18
N THR A 87 0.68 8.52 -4.90
CA THR A 87 0.21 9.53 -5.84
C THR A 87 1.12 10.76 -5.87
N ASP A 88 1.98 10.94 -4.86
CA ASP A 88 2.94 12.03 -4.78
C ASP A 88 4.14 11.76 -5.69
N VAL A 89 4.41 12.72 -6.56
CA VAL A 89 5.49 12.64 -7.56
C VAL A 89 6.47 13.77 -7.31
N ARG A 90 7.74 13.51 -7.59
CA ARG A 90 8.82 14.48 -7.35
C ARG A 90 8.53 15.84 -8.01
N PRO A 91 8.85 16.96 -7.33
CA PRO A 91 9.33 17.04 -5.94
C PRO A 91 8.22 16.69 -4.95
N TYR A 92 8.53 15.87 -3.95
CA TYR A 92 7.53 15.42 -2.99
C TYR A 92 6.98 16.60 -2.17
N ASP A 93 5.70 16.51 -1.84
CA ASP A 93 5.03 17.48 -0.98
C ASP A 93 5.23 17.12 0.49
N ARG A 94 5.17 15.81 0.82
CA ARG A 94 5.23 15.31 2.19
C ARG A 94 6.02 14.01 2.29
N LEU A 95 6.69 13.84 3.43
CA LEU A 95 7.19 12.54 3.87
C LEU A 95 6.36 12.04 5.04
N TYR A 96 6.33 10.73 5.23
CA TYR A 96 5.50 10.10 6.25
C TYR A 96 6.29 9.11 7.10
N THR A 97 5.96 8.99 8.38
CA THR A 97 6.38 7.86 9.24
C THR A 97 5.18 7.25 9.93
N LYS A 98 5.10 5.92 9.95
CA LYS A 98 3.98 5.18 10.55
C LYS A 98 4.17 5.04 12.06
N PHE A 99 3.15 5.39 12.86
CA PHE A 99 3.18 5.21 14.33
C PHE A 99 1.89 4.62 14.92
N GLY A 100 1.11 3.95 14.08
CA GLY A 100 -0.11 3.25 14.48
C GLY A 100 -0.75 2.55 13.30
N ARG A 101 -1.84 1.82 13.53
CA ARG A 101 -2.63 1.26 12.43
C ARG A 101 -3.23 2.42 11.63
N ASN A 102 -2.80 2.55 10.38
CA ASN A 102 -3.21 3.62 9.46
C ASN A 102 -3.02 5.02 10.05
N LYS A 103 -1.94 5.24 10.82
CA LYS A 103 -1.62 6.56 11.40
C LYS A 103 -0.21 6.94 11.02
N PHE A 104 -0.10 8.06 10.33
CA PHE A 104 1.15 8.56 9.81
C PHE A 104 1.39 10.00 10.28
N ARG A 105 2.61 10.25 10.73
CA ARG A 105 3.11 11.60 10.98
C ARG A 105 3.60 12.12 9.65
N TYR A 106 3.13 13.27 9.22
CA TYR A 106 3.66 13.91 8.03
C TYR A 106 4.75 14.91 8.39
N PHE A 107 5.66 15.08 7.44
CA PHE A 107 6.79 16.00 7.54
C PHE A 107 6.73 16.95 6.36
N GLU A 108 7.02 18.22 6.61
CA GLU A 108 7.09 19.25 5.59
C GLU A 108 8.49 19.86 5.57
N ARG A 109 8.90 20.32 4.41
CA ARG A 109 10.17 21.03 4.25
C ARG A 109 10.07 22.38 4.95
N LYS A 110 11.18 22.83 5.51
CA LYS A 110 11.26 24.20 6.02
C LYS A 110 11.17 25.15 4.83
N ASN A 111 10.02 25.81 4.68
CA ASN A 111 9.87 26.87 3.71
C ASN A 111 10.76 28.04 4.16
N ILE A 112 11.73 28.44 3.33
CA ILE A 112 12.72 29.47 3.69
C ILE A 112 12.09 30.89 3.61
N TYR A 113 10.80 30.98 3.28
CA TYR A 113 10.10 32.23 2.96
C TYR A 113 9.01 32.65 3.96
N ASP A 114 8.87 31.98 5.11
CA ASP A 114 7.99 32.40 6.22
C ASP A 114 8.75 33.18 7.31
#